data_AF-A0A1Q8A2Y2-F1
#
_entry.id   AF-A0A1Q8A2Y2-F1
#
_cell.length_a   1.000
_cell.length_b   1.000
_cell.length_c   1.000
_cell.angle_alpha   90.00
_cell.angle_beta   90.00
_cell.angle_gamma   90.00
#
_symmetry.space_group_name_H-M   'P 1'
#
loop_
_entity.id
_entity.type
_entity.pdbx_description
1 polymer ?
#
loop_
_entity_poly.entity_id
_entity_poly.type
_entity_poly.pdbx_seq_one_letter_code
_entity_poly.pdbx_strand_id
1 'polypeptide(L)'
;MDERNRTEQARSFKPDSTEVKILGHDPDNCTWVESRASVSFGDQDTKHQARAQAVSEARAKAMHRLLGVRLQHHFIDFQLESSLKGEVGLTEHLLRVTRLGRELKENILWAGFINLSGCDACLFEAHIQTCIAPLRDMSDKDFRVNVSLNQTRFNDGDEARITVTSSRDAHLYIYNVDMDWNATLIFPNDYAKDNRVSADQAFSYPGEELRARGIHGAARLLPGSKVSAEMIRVIASKAPLPMSLLDPSEVDSQERNARGSSEVHGAGSFLSLLRKLNAADVEWVEDAQVFTIHKR
;
A
#
# COMPACT_ATOMS: atom_id res chain seq x y z
N MET A 1 -28.31 51.75 1.26
CA MET A 1 -27.02 51.47 1.93
C MET A 1 -27.33 50.42 2.99
N ASP A 2 -27.27 49.14 2.63
CA ASP A 2 -26.04 48.31 2.59
C ASP A 2 -25.39 48.26 3.99
N GLU A 3 -25.09 47.09 4.56
CA GLU A 3 -24.60 45.88 3.92
C GLU A 3 -25.29 44.61 4.47
N ARG A 4 -26.05 43.96 3.59
CA ARG A 4 -26.24 42.50 3.61
C ARG A 4 -25.00 41.92 2.92
N ASN A 5 -24.24 41.04 3.59
CA ASN A 5 -23.52 39.91 3.00
C ASN A 5 -22.47 39.37 3.98
N ARG A 6 -22.87 38.40 4.81
CA ARG A 6 -21.97 37.37 5.35
C ARG A 6 -22.79 36.17 5.81
N THR A 7 -23.57 35.62 4.87
CA THR A 7 -24.32 34.38 5.06
C THR A 7 -24.35 33.64 3.74
N GLU A 8 -23.22 33.06 3.35
CA GLU A 8 -23.01 32.20 2.19
C GLU A 8 -21.56 31.69 2.35
N GLN A 9 -21.22 30.41 2.46
CA GLN A 9 -21.86 29.19 1.99
C GLN A 9 -21.61 28.09 3.02
N ALA A 10 -22.67 27.62 3.68
CA ALA A 10 -22.71 26.24 4.12
C ALA A 10 -22.73 25.40 2.84
N ARG A 11 -21.58 24.80 2.48
CA ARG A 11 -21.57 23.80 1.42
C ARG A 11 -22.43 22.64 1.89
N SER A 12 -23.64 22.56 1.32
CA SER A 12 -24.49 21.40 1.33
C SER A 12 -23.63 20.17 1.02
N PHE A 13 -23.41 19.33 2.02
CA PHE A 13 -22.84 18.00 1.86
C PHE A 13 -23.82 17.20 1.01
N LYS A 14 -23.51 17.07 -0.29
CA LYS A 14 -24.15 16.08 -1.16
C LYS A 14 -23.23 14.86 -1.18
N PRO A 15 -23.65 13.72 -0.63
CA PRO A 15 -22.82 12.50 -0.58
C PRO A 15 -22.64 11.81 -1.95
N ASP A 16 -22.95 12.48 -3.06
CA ASP A 16 -22.90 11.84 -4.37
C ASP A 16 -22.74 12.86 -5.51
N SER A 17 -21.49 13.25 -5.81
CA SER A 17 -21.10 13.77 -7.13
C SER A 17 -19.56 13.83 -7.28
N THR A 18 -18.97 12.79 -7.87
CA THR A 18 -17.65 12.76 -8.56
C THR A 18 -16.51 13.54 -7.91
N GLU A 19 -15.88 12.95 -6.89
CA GLU A 19 -14.76 13.52 -6.13
C GLU A 19 -13.37 13.07 -6.63
N VAL A 20 -13.27 12.64 -7.89
CA VAL A 20 -12.04 12.14 -8.50
C VAL A 20 -11.78 12.85 -9.82
N LYS A 21 -10.60 13.46 -9.97
CA LYS A 21 -10.20 14.24 -11.15
C LYS A 21 -8.92 13.68 -11.75
N ILE A 22 -8.95 13.36 -13.04
CA ILE A 22 -7.73 13.02 -13.81
C ILE A 22 -7.02 14.33 -14.14
N LEU A 23 -5.74 14.45 -13.78
CA LEU A 23 -4.95 15.68 -13.90
C LEU A 23 -4.07 15.70 -15.15
N GLY A 24 -3.53 14.56 -15.58
CA GLY A 24 -2.65 14.47 -16.75
C GLY A 24 -1.65 13.31 -16.65
N HIS A 25 -0.75 13.21 -17.63
CA HIS A 25 0.28 12.17 -17.67
C HIS A 25 1.60 12.64 -17.06
N ASP A 26 2.32 11.69 -16.48
CA ASP A 26 3.67 11.86 -15.93
C ASP A 26 4.71 11.22 -16.86
N PRO A 27 5.95 11.74 -16.93
CA PRO A 27 7.03 11.14 -17.71
C PRO A 27 7.32 9.66 -17.41
N ASP A 28 6.99 9.18 -16.20
CA ASP A 28 7.15 7.77 -15.81
C ASP A 28 6.02 6.86 -16.32
N ASN A 29 5.28 7.31 -17.35
CA ASN A 29 4.18 6.59 -17.99
C ASN A 29 3.05 6.21 -17.01
N CYS A 30 2.76 7.08 -16.04
CA CYS A 30 1.60 7.00 -15.18
C CYS A 30 0.67 8.21 -15.38
N THR A 31 -0.55 8.11 -14.89
CA THR A 31 -1.55 9.18 -14.96
C THR A 31 -1.84 9.70 -13.56
N TRP A 32 -1.70 11.00 -13.36
CA TRP A 32 -2.05 11.67 -12.11
C TRP A 32 -3.56 11.75 -11.94
N VAL A 33 -4.03 11.31 -10.77
CA VAL A 33 -5.42 11.32 -10.37
C VAL A 33 -5.52 11.93 -8.98
N GLU A 34 -6.34 12.96 -8.85
CA GLU A 34 -6.72 13.56 -7.57
C GLU A 34 -7.99 12.90 -7.05
N SER A 35 -8.01 12.52 -5.78
CA SER A 35 -9.17 11.89 -5.15
C SER A 35 -9.31 12.28 -3.69
N ARG A 36 -10.55 12.19 -3.19
CA ARG A 36 -10.88 12.45 -1.79
C ARG A 36 -11.74 11.34 -1.21
N ALA A 37 -11.55 11.10 0.09
CA ALA A 37 -12.43 10.22 0.85
C ALA A 37 -12.53 10.69 2.30
N SER A 38 -13.70 10.45 2.88
CA SER A 38 -14.05 10.88 4.22
C SER A 38 -14.68 9.70 4.96
N VAL A 39 -14.24 9.49 6.19
CA VAL A 39 -14.51 8.27 6.96
C VAL A 39 -15.01 8.67 8.33
N SER A 40 -15.98 7.91 8.86
CA SER A 40 -16.49 8.16 10.20
C SER A 40 -15.42 7.85 11.26
N PHE A 41 -15.32 8.73 12.24
CA PHE A 41 -14.43 8.60 13.38
C PHE A 41 -15.27 8.60 14.66
N GLY A 42 -15.22 7.51 15.42
CA GLY A 42 -15.91 7.36 16.69
C GLY A 42 -14.96 7.20 17.89
N ASP A 43 -15.55 7.13 19.09
CA ASP A 43 -14.82 7.09 20.37
C ASP A 43 -13.82 5.93 20.53
N GLN A 44 -13.96 4.88 19.72
CA GLN A 44 -13.10 3.69 19.77
C GLN A 44 -11.99 3.70 18.71
N ASP A 45 -12.01 4.66 17.79
CA ASP A 45 -11.05 4.73 16.69
C ASP A 45 -9.83 5.56 17.08
N THR A 46 -8.65 5.17 16.61
CA THR A 46 -7.46 6.01 16.75
C THR A 46 -7.33 6.97 15.58
N LYS A 47 -6.70 8.14 15.81
CA LYS A 47 -6.43 9.11 14.73
C LYS A 47 -5.63 8.48 13.57
N HIS A 48 -4.73 7.56 13.89
CA HIS A 48 -3.92 6.83 12.91
C HIS A 48 -4.78 5.92 12.04
N GLN A 49 -5.73 5.18 12.64
CA GLN A 49 -6.66 4.33 11.91
C GLN A 49 -7.57 5.13 10.97
N ALA A 50 -8.14 6.24 11.46
CA ALA A 50 -8.98 7.11 10.63
C ALA A 50 -8.23 7.68 9.43
N ARG A 51 -6.97 8.10 9.63
CA ARG A 51 -6.09 8.57 8.56
C ARG A 51 -5.79 7.46 7.55
N ALA A 52 -5.34 6.30 8.00
CA ALA A 52 -5.01 5.17 7.14
C ALA A 52 -6.22 4.74 6.30
N GLN A 53 -7.41 4.74 6.91
CA GLN A 53 -8.66 4.43 6.23
C GLN A 53 -9.00 5.44 5.14
N ALA A 54 -9.04 6.74 5.48
CA ALA A 54 -9.38 7.77 4.52
C ALA A 54 -8.41 7.81 3.33
N VAL A 55 -7.11 7.63 3.58
CA VAL A 55 -6.10 7.57 2.52
C VAL A 55 -6.30 6.33 1.64
N SER A 56 -6.50 5.15 2.22
CA SER A 56 -6.75 3.91 1.46
C SER A 56 -8.00 4.02 0.57
N GLU A 57 -9.09 4.58 1.11
CA GLU A 57 -10.31 4.82 0.34
C GLU A 57 -10.11 5.85 -0.79
N ALA A 58 -9.32 6.89 -0.57
CA ALA A 58 -8.99 7.85 -1.61
C ALA A 58 -8.15 7.20 -2.73
N ARG A 59 -7.16 6.37 -2.39
CA ARG A 59 -6.36 5.58 -3.37
C ARG A 59 -7.26 4.69 -4.21
N ALA A 60 -8.18 3.99 -3.56
CA ALA A 60 -9.13 3.11 -4.23
C ALA A 60 -10.04 3.84 -5.23
N LYS A 61 -10.60 4.98 -4.81
CA LYS A 61 -11.41 5.82 -5.69
C LYS A 61 -10.61 6.29 -6.92
N ALA A 62 -9.35 6.68 -6.74
CA ALA A 62 -8.47 7.07 -7.84
C ALA A 62 -8.22 5.92 -8.83
N MET A 63 -7.85 4.75 -8.32
CA MET A 63 -7.59 3.56 -9.13
C MET A 63 -8.83 3.11 -9.90
N HIS A 64 -9.98 3.06 -9.22
CA HIS A 64 -11.25 2.69 -9.84
C HIS A 64 -11.61 3.63 -10.99
N ARG A 65 -11.43 4.95 -10.77
CA ARG A 65 -11.74 5.96 -11.78
C ARG A 65 -10.86 5.83 -13.01
N LEU A 66 -9.56 5.58 -12.84
CA LEU A 66 -8.63 5.51 -13.96
C LEU A 66 -8.73 4.19 -14.72
N LEU A 67 -8.79 3.07 -14.01
CA LEU A 67 -8.67 1.73 -14.59
C LEU A 67 -10.00 1.09 -14.96
N GLY A 68 -11.12 1.67 -14.51
CA GLY A 68 -12.43 1.47 -15.11
C GLY A 68 -12.81 0.02 -15.43
N VAL A 69 -12.67 -0.91 -14.47
CA VAL A 69 -13.19 -2.28 -14.60
C VAL A 69 -14.61 -2.31 -14.02
N ARG A 70 -15.58 -2.88 -14.74
CA ARG A 70 -16.98 -3.06 -14.30
C ARG A 70 -17.03 -3.66 -12.88
N LEU A 71 -17.31 -2.82 -11.89
CA LEU A 71 -17.62 -3.24 -10.52
C LEU A 71 -19.06 -2.82 -10.20
N GLN A 72 -20.03 -3.37 -10.92
CA GLN A 72 -21.45 -3.14 -10.63
C GLN A 72 -21.97 -3.90 -9.40
N HIS A 73 -21.14 -4.70 -8.70
CA HIS A 73 -21.67 -5.61 -7.66
C HIS A 73 -20.95 -5.64 -6.31
N HIS A 74 -19.80 -4.96 -6.12
CA HIS A 74 -19.02 -5.13 -4.86
C HIS A 74 -18.94 -3.88 -3.97
N PHE A 75 -19.60 -2.77 -4.34
CA PHE A 75 -19.73 -1.61 -3.44
C PHE A 75 -20.79 -1.81 -2.35
N ILE A 76 -21.67 -2.82 -2.48
CA ILE A 76 -22.71 -3.12 -1.48
C ILE A 76 -22.11 -3.83 -0.26
N ASP A 77 -21.04 -4.61 -0.41
CA ASP A 77 -20.33 -5.24 0.73
C ASP A 77 -19.54 -4.23 1.58
N PHE A 78 -19.18 -3.08 1.01
CA PHE A 78 -18.41 -2.04 1.69
C PHE A 78 -19.14 -1.44 2.91
N GLN A 79 -20.49 -1.43 2.89
CA GLN A 79 -21.31 -1.00 4.03
C GLN A 79 -21.79 -2.15 4.90
N LEU A 80 -21.79 -3.40 4.40
CA LEU A 80 -22.25 -4.57 5.16
C LEU A 80 -21.12 -5.20 6.01
N GLU A 81 -19.87 -5.07 5.57
CA GLU A 81 -18.69 -5.39 6.39
C GLU A 81 -18.24 -4.23 7.30
N SER A 82 -19.07 -3.20 7.49
CA SER A 82 -18.85 -2.23 8.58
C SER A 82 -18.99 -2.87 9.98
N SER A 83 -19.31 -4.17 10.05
CA SER A 83 -19.15 -5.00 11.25
C SER A 83 -17.71 -5.44 11.52
N LEU A 84 -16.79 -5.32 10.55
CA LEU A 84 -15.34 -5.40 10.77
C LEU A 84 -14.80 -3.98 10.99
N LYS A 85 -15.08 -3.41 12.16
CA LYS A 85 -14.34 -2.25 12.66
C LYS A 85 -12.87 -2.65 12.83
N GLY A 86 -12.01 -2.35 11.85
CA GLY A 86 -10.57 -2.57 11.97
C GLY A 86 -9.76 -2.58 10.67
N GLU A 87 -8.44 -2.50 10.85
CA GLU A 87 -7.40 -2.41 9.82
C GLU A 87 -7.44 -3.52 8.74
N VAL A 88 -8.06 -4.67 9.02
CA VAL A 88 -8.12 -5.81 8.09
C VAL A 88 -8.92 -5.46 6.81
N GLY A 89 -10.04 -4.72 6.94
CA GLY A 89 -10.86 -4.33 5.79
C GLY A 89 -10.18 -3.30 4.86
N LEU A 90 -9.37 -2.41 5.44
CA LEU A 90 -8.61 -1.38 4.69
C LEU A 90 -7.55 -1.96 3.79
N THR A 91 -7.02 -3.10 4.21
CA THR A 91 -5.79 -3.62 3.64
C THR A 91 -6.10 -4.67 2.55
N GLU A 92 -7.19 -5.44 2.67
CA GLU A 92 -7.79 -6.19 1.54
C GLU A 92 -8.18 -5.26 0.38
N HIS A 93 -8.70 -4.06 0.71
CA HIS A 93 -9.02 -3.05 -0.29
C HIS A 93 -7.77 -2.61 -1.06
N LEU A 94 -6.69 -2.31 -0.36
CA LEU A 94 -5.41 -1.92 -0.96
C LEU A 94 -4.85 -3.01 -1.87
N LEU A 95 -4.92 -4.28 -1.47
CA LEU A 95 -4.49 -5.43 -2.29
C LEU A 95 -5.29 -5.54 -3.60
N ARG A 96 -6.62 -5.43 -3.53
CA ARG A 96 -7.49 -5.48 -4.72
C ARG A 96 -7.19 -4.33 -5.69
N VAL A 97 -6.94 -3.14 -5.15
CA VAL A 97 -6.59 -1.94 -5.90
C VAL A 97 -5.25 -2.11 -6.62
N THR A 98 -4.24 -2.66 -5.97
CA THR A 98 -2.91 -2.89 -6.60
C THR A 98 -2.90 -4.00 -7.64
N ARG A 99 -3.92 -4.86 -7.68
CA ARG A 99 -4.09 -5.88 -8.74
C ARG A 99 -4.63 -5.31 -10.05
N LEU A 100 -5.20 -4.11 -10.04
CA LEU A 100 -5.75 -3.49 -11.26
C LEU A 100 -4.69 -2.65 -11.98
N GLY A 101 -3.79 -2.02 -11.22
CA GLY A 101 -2.67 -1.22 -11.72
C GLY A 101 -1.74 -0.83 -10.57
N ARG A 102 -0.66 -0.14 -10.91
CA ARG A 102 0.41 0.21 -9.97
C ARG A 102 0.38 1.69 -9.64
N GLU A 103 0.31 2.00 -8.36
CA GLU A 103 0.63 3.33 -7.87
C GLU A 103 2.15 3.52 -7.91
N LEU A 104 2.60 4.63 -8.51
CA LEU A 104 4.02 4.94 -8.70
C LEU A 104 4.47 6.17 -7.90
N LYS A 105 3.56 7.09 -7.61
CA LYS A 105 3.83 8.32 -6.84
C LYS A 105 2.59 8.71 -6.06
N GLU A 106 2.78 9.31 -4.88
CA GLU A 106 1.69 9.83 -4.05
C GLU A 106 2.07 11.16 -3.42
N ASN A 107 1.11 12.08 -3.39
CA ASN A 107 1.14 13.30 -2.61
C ASN A 107 -0.15 13.40 -1.77
N ILE A 108 -0.02 13.46 -0.45
CA ILE A 108 -1.14 13.79 0.44
C ILE A 108 -1.27 15.31 0.46
N LEU A 109 -2.27 15.84 -0.25
CA LEU A 109 -2.52 17.28 -0.33
C LEU A 109 -3.06 17.83 0.98
N TRP A 110 -3.96 17.08 1.62
CA TRP A 110 -4.54 17.43 2.91
C TRP A 110 -5.10 16.19 3.60
N ALA A 111 -5.01 16.12 4.93
CA ALA A 111 -5.65 15.08 5.71
C ALA A 111 -5.93 15.59 7.12
N GLY A 112 -7.17 15.46 7.59
CA GLY A 112 -7.55 15.98 8.90
C GLY A 112 -8.99 15.71 9.30
N PHE A 113 -9.31 16.13 10.51
CA PHE A 113 -10.67 16.01 11.06
C PHE A 113 -11.57 17.11 10.51
N ILE A 114 -12.82 16.72 10.21
CA ILE A 114 -13.89 17.60 9.80
C ILE A 114 -14.97 17.58 10.88
N ASN A 115 -15.40 18.77 11.31
CA ASN A 115 -16.53 18.94 12.21
C ASN A 115 -17.82 18.95 11.40
N LEU A 116 -18.83 18.21 11.86
CA LEU A 116 -20.19 18.29 11.34
C LEU A 116 -21.10 19.00 12.34
N SER A 117 -22.27 19.45 11.86
CA SER A 117 -23.26 20.08 12.73
C SER A 117 -23.66 19.10 13.85
N GLY A 118 -23.36 19.46 15.10
CA GLY A 118 -23.64 18.63 16.27
C GLY A 118 -22.60 17.55 16.58
N CYS A 119 -21.47 17.49 15.86
CA CYS A 119 -20.42 16.52 16.14
C CYS A 119 -19.02 17.06 15.79
N ASP A 120 -18.21 17.29 16.81
CA ASP A 120 -16.82 17.72 16.65
C ASP A 120 -15.94 16.52 16.27
N ALA A 121 -15.11 16.68 15.24
CA ALA A 121 -14.13 15.70 14.76
C ALA A 121 -14.69 14.32 14.39
N CYS A 122 -15.96 14.21 14.02
CA CYS A 122 -16.62 12.93 13.70
C CYS A 122 -16.27 12.34 12.33
N LEU A 123 -15.62 13.14 11.48
CA LEU A 123 -15.13 12.68 10.19
C LEU A 123 -13.63 12.91 10.12
N PHE A 124 -12.92 11.98 9.50
CA PHE A 124 -11.57 12.20 9.01
C PHE A 124 -11.63 12.20 7.48
N GLU A 125 -11.06 13.20 6.83
CA GLU A 125 -11.00 13.28 5.38
C GLU A 125 -9.54 13.31 4.92
N ALA A 126 -9.29 12.66 3.79
CA ALA A 126 -8.02 12.65 3.09
C ALA A 126 -8.22 13.11 1.64
N HIS A 127 -7.30 13.95 1.18
CA HIS A 127 -7.22 14.46 -0.16
C HIS A 127 -5.83 14.15 -0.71
N ILE A 128 -5.78 13.35 -1.77
CA ILE A 128 -4.52 12.87 -2.33
C ILE A 128 -4.44 13.15 -3.83
N GLN A 129 -3.21 13.17 -4.32
CA GLN A 129 -2.88 12.97 -5.73
C GLN A 129 -2.02 11.72 -5.84
N THR A 130 -2.38 10.83 -6.74
CA THR A 130 -1.66 9.58 -6.98
C THR A 130 -1.38 9.40 -8.47
N CYS A 131 -0.19 8.92 -8.81
CA CYS A 131 0.20 8.62 -10.18
C CYS A 131 0.09 7.12 -10.43
N ILE A 132 -0.87 6.75 -11.27
CA ILE A 132 -1.24 5.35 -11.48
C ILE A 132 -0.84 4.92 -12.89
N ALA A 133 -0.08 3.84 -12.98
CA ALA A 133 0.23 3.15 -14.22
C ALA A 133 -0.66 1.90 -14.38
N PRO A 134 -1.26 1.66 -15.54
CA PRO A 134 -1.89 0.37 -15.82
C PRO A 134 -0.83 -0.75 -15.74
N LEU A 135 -1.26 -1.98 -15.46
CA LEU A 135 -0.35 -3.13 -15.58
C LEU A 135 0.18 -3.19 -17.01
N ARG A 136 1.50 -3.37 -17.14
CA ARG A 136 2.14 -3.56 -18.44
C ARG A 136 1.60 -4.84 -19.08
N ASP A 137 1.45 -4.82 -20.39
CA ASP A 137 1.30 -6.04 -21.17
C ASP A 137 2.58 -6.85 -21.02
N MET A 138 2.54 -7.86 -20.15
CA MET A 138 3.64 -8.79 -19.95
C MET A 138 3.75 -9.71 -21.17
N SER A 139 4.98 -10.01 -21.57
CA SER A 139 5.23 -10.94 -22.68
C SER A 139 4.77 -12.36 -22.31
N ASP A 140 4.89 -12.74 -21.05
CA ASP A 140 4.44 -14.00 -20.48
C ASP A 140 3.25 -13.77 -19.55
N LYS A 141 2.05 -13.94 -20.10
CA LYS A 141 0.78 -13.76 -19.37
C LYS A 141 0.54 -14.77 -18.26
N ASP A 142 1.27 -15.88 -18.27
CA ASP A 142 1.14 -16.94 -17.27
C ASP A 142 2.15 -16.79 -16.13
N PHE A 143 3.12 -15.87 -16.25
CA PHE A 143 4.03 -15.55 -15.15
C PHE A 143 3.23 -14.90 -14.02
N ARG A 144 3.26 -15.54 -12.85
CA ARG A 144 2.52 -15.17 -11.65
C ARG A 144 3.33 -15.57 -10.43
N VAL A 145 3.19 -14.80 -9.37
CA VAL A 145 3.69 -15.16 -8.04
C VAL A 145 2.51 -15.13 -7.07
N ASN A 146 2.53 -16.01 -6.08
CA ASN A 146 1.56 -16.02 -4.99
C ASN A 146 2.31 -15.99 -3.68
N VAL A 147 1.88 -15.15 -2.76
CA VAL A 147 2.41 -15.10 -1.39
C VAL A 147 1.32 -15.42 -0.38
N SER A 148 1.68 -16.16 0.66
CA SER A 148 0.83 -16.39 1.82
C SER A 148 1.63 -16.29 3.11
N LEU A 149 0.92 -16.02 4.19
CA LEU A 149 1.45 -16.01 5.55
C LEU A 149 0.82 -17.14 6.35
N ASN A 150 1.51 -17.63 7.37
CA ASN A 150 0.96 -18.60 8.32
C ASN A 150 -0.28 -18.08 9.08
N GLN A 151 -0.41 -16.77 9.22
CA GLN A 151 -1.56 -16.08 9.77
C GLN A 151 -1.57 -14.62 9.29
N THR A 152 -2.72 -13.96 9.36
CA THR A 152 -2.89 -12.54 8.95
C THR A 152 -3.17 -11.62 10.15
N ARG A 153 -3.30 -12.19 11.35
CA ARG A 153 -3.40 -11.46 12.60
C ARG A 153 -2.34 -12.00 13.56
N PHE A 154 -1.36 -11.17 13.89
CA PHE A 154 -0.27 -11.47 14.80
C PHE A 154 -0.45 -10.71 16.11
N ASN A 155 0.07 -11.27 17.20
CA ASN A 155 0.42 -10.49 18.38
C ASN A 155 1.90 -10.09 18.31
N ASP A 156 2.27 -9.03 19.02
CA ASP A 156 3.67 -8.61 19.12
C ASP A 156 4.56 -9.77 19.60
N GLY A 157 5.59 -10.07 18.81
CA GLY A 157 6.54 -11.17 19.00
C GLY A 157 6.12 -12.51 18.42
N ASP A 158 4.96 -12.64 17.78
CA ASP A 158 4.55 -13.88 17.12
C ASP A 158 5.45 -14.21 15.92
N GLU A 159 5.66 -15.51 15.68
CA GLU A 159 6.48 -15.98 14.57
C GLU A 159 5.74 -15.83 13.23
N ALA A 160 6.34 -15.10 12.31
CA ALA A 160 5.87 -14.93 10.94
C ALA A 160 6.61 -15.86 9.98
N ARG A 161 5.85 -16.59 9.16
CA ARG A 161 6.37 -17.43 8.08
C ARG A 161 5.68 -17.06 6.78
N ILE A 162 6.48 -16.81 5.76
CA ILE A 162 6.07 -16.45 4.41
C ILE A 162 6.25 -17.66 3.52
N THR A 163 5.23 -17.98 2.74
CA THR A 163 5.31 -18.99 1.68
C THR A 163 5.07 -18.32 0.34
N VAL A 164 5.95 -18.58 -0.62
CA VAL A 164 5.91 -18.01 -1.97
C VAL A 164 5.91 -19.12 -2.99
N THR A 165 5.08 -19.01 -4.03
CA THR A 165 5.12 -19.89 -5.20
C THR A 165 5.11 -19.05 -6.47
N SER A 166 6.07 -19.30 -7.35
CA SER A 166 6.18 -18.65 -8.66
C SER A 166 5.82 -19.64 -9.76
N SER A 167 5.04 -19.24 -10.77
CA SER A 167 4.69 -20.10 -11.92
C SER A 167 5.83 -20.30 -12.93
N ARG A 168 6.96 -19.64 -12.70
CA ARG A 168 8.19 -19.71 -13.49
C ARG A 168 9.40 -19.78 -12.58
N ASP A 169 10.50 -20.31 -13.10
CA ASP A 169 11.82 -20.10 -12.49
C ASP A 169 12.05 -18.59 -12.37
N ALA A 170 12.40 -18.14 -11.16
CA ALA A 170 12.45 -16.71 -10.86
C ALA A 170 13.44 -16.39 -9.74
N HIS A 171 13.79 -15.11 -9.64
CA HIS A 171 14.45 -14.51 -8.50
C HIS A 171 13.42 -13.78 -7.63
N LEU A 172 13.35 -14.15 -6.35
CA LEU A 172 12.41 -13.58 -5.39
C LEU A 172 13.02 -12.43 -4.59
N TYR A 173 12.17 -11.44 -4.28
CA TYR A 173 12.47 -10.33 -3.40
C TYR A 173 11.26 -10.09 -2.50
N ILE A 174 11.47 -10.11 -1.18
CA ILE A 174 10.39 -9.97 -0.20
C ILE A 174 10.61 -8.68 0.58
N TYR A 175 9.58 -7.86 0.64
CA TYR A 175 9.57 -6.57 1.32
C TYR A 175 8.50 -6.56 2.42
N ASN A 176 8.83 -5.93 3.54
CA ASN A 176 7.81 -5.42 4.46
C ASN A 176 7.47 -3.99 4.03
N VAL A 177 6.19 -3.68 3.91
CA VAL A 177 5.70 -2.37 3.47
C VAL A 177 4.58 -1.90 4.38
N ASP A 178 4.72 -0.71 4.96
CA ASP A 178 3.67 -0.11 5.79
C ASP A 178 2.62 0.65 4.95
N MET A 179 1.63 1.25 5.63
CA MET A 179 0.54 1.98 4.99
C MET A 179 0.95 3.31 4.32
N ASP A 180 2.13 3.82 4.67
CA ASP A 180 2.75 5.03 4.12
C ASP A 180 3.79 4.69 3.02
N TRP A 181 3.80 3.44 2.56
CA TRP A 181 4.70 2.91 1.53
C TRP A 181 6.18 2.84 1.94
N ASN A 182 6.50 2.93 3.24
CA ASN A 182 7.86 2.70 3.71
C ASN A 182 8.17 1.20 3.57
N ALA A 183 9.27 0.89 2.91
CA ALA A 183 9.66 -0.46 2.56
C ALA A 183 11.00 -0.86 3.14
N THR A 184 11.06 -2.10 3.62
CA THR A 184 12.30 -2.77 4.04
C THR A 184 12.45 -4.08 3.26
N LEU A 185 13.61 -4.28 2.62
CA LEU A 185 13.95 -5.57 2.00
C LEU A 185 14.21 -6.61 3.10
N ILE A 186 13.36 -7.62 3.19
CA ILE A 186 13.51 -8.73 4.11
C ILE A 186 14.35 -9.85 3.49
N PHE A 187 14.18 -10.13 2.19
CA PHE A 187 14.87 -11.21 1.49
C PHE A 187 15.15 -10.82 0.03
N PRO A 188 16.35 -11.08 -0.52
CA PRO A 188 17.52 -11.68 0.15
C PRO A 188 18.14 -10.76 1.20
N ASN A 189 18.92 -11.34 2.12
CA ASN A 189 19.67 -10.62 3.15
C ASN A 189 20.98 -11.35 3.51
N ASP A 190 21.72 -10.84 4.50
CA ASP A 190 23.01 -11.39 4.91
C ASP A 190 22.95 -12.84 5.42
N TYR A 191 21.80 -13.27 5.92
CA TYR A 191 21.57 -14.64 6.42
C TYR A 191 21.08 -15.58 5.32
N ALA A 192 20.43 -15.06 4.28
CA ALA A 192 19.81 -15.82 3.19
C ALA A 192 19.93 -15.09 1.86
N LYS A 193 20.93 -15.48 1.06
CA LYS A 193 21.32 -14.79 -0.18
C LYS A 193 20.79 -15.43 -1.45
N ASP A 194 20.59 -16.75 -1.44
CA ASP A 194 20.09 -17.47 -2.61
C ASP A 194 18.60 -17.20 -2.77
N ASN A 195 18.27 -16.38 -3.76
CA ASN A 195 16.91 -15.96 -4.04
C ASN A 195 16.31 -16.60 -5.29
N ARG A 196 16.99 -17.60 -5.87
CA ARG A 196 16.48 -18.31 -7.03
C ARG A 196 15.50 -19.40 -6.60
N VAL A 197 14.35 -19.44 -7.25
CA VAL A 197 13.33 -20.48 -7.04
C VAL A 197 12.96 -21.15 -8.35
N SER A 198 12.57 -22.42 -8.26
CA SER A 198 12.06 -23.18 -9.39
C SER A 198 10.55 -22.96 -9.55
N ALA A 199 10.06 -23.04 -10.77
CA ALA A 199 8.63 -22.98 -11.07
C ALA A 199 7.81 -23.98 -10.23
N ASP A 200 6.67 -23.51 -9.75
CA ASP A 200 5.63 -24.24 -9.01
C ASP A 200 6.10 -24.92 -7.71
N GLN A 201 7.32 -24.60 -7.24
CA GLN A 201 7.82 -25.05 -5.95
C GLN A 201 7.55 -24.01 -4.87
N ALA A 202 7.05 -24.47 -3.71
CA ALA A 202 6.83 -23.62 -2.57
C ALA A 202 8.16 -23.26 -1.90
N PHE A 203 8.50 -21.97 -1.92
CA PHE A 203 9.59 -21.40 -1.15
C PHE A 203 9.07 -20.91 0.19
N SER A 204 9.76 -21.22 1.29
CA SER A 204 9.38 -20.75 2.63
C SER A 204 10.48 -19.88 3.23
N TYR A 205 10.08 -18.74 3.81
CA TYR A 205 10.98 -17.81 4.48
C TYR A 205 10.44 -17.38 5.85
N PRO A 206 11.26 -17.44 6.93
CA PRO A 206 12.54 -18.14 6.98
C PRO A 206 12.39 -19.65 6.73
N GLY A 207 13.32 -20.22 5.97
CA GLY A 207 13.36 -21.65 5.68
C GLY A 207 13.78 -22.49 6.88
N GLU A 208 13.68 -23.82 6.78
CA GLU A 208 13.99 -24.74 7.88
C GLU A 208 15.43 -24.61 8.39
N GLU A 209 16.40 -24.41 7.50
CA GLU A 209 17.81 -24.24 7.88
C GLU A 209 18.03 -22.99 8.74
N LEU A 210 17.43 -21.85 8.38
CA LEU A 210 17.50 -20.62 9.16
C LEU A 210 16.85 -20.80 10.53
N ARG A 211 15.67 -21.43 10.56
CA ARG A 211 14.96 -21.73 11.81
C ARG A 211 15.75 -22.66 12.71
N ALA A 212 16.39 -23.69 12.16
CA ALA A 212 17.25 -24.61 12.91
C ALA A 212 18.45 -23.89 13.55
N ARG A 213 18.89 -22.77 12.95
CA ARG A 213 19.92 -21.87 13.50
C ARG A 213 19.36 -20.82 14.47
N GLY A 214 18.07 -20.87 14.80
CA GLY A 214 17.42 -19.91 15.70
C GLY A 214 17.05 -18.57 15.05
N ILE A 215 17.08 -18.48 13.72
CA ILE A 215 16.68 -17.27 12.98
C ILE A 215 15.20 -17.42 12.60
N HIS A 216 14.37 -16.59 13.22
CA HIS A 216 12.92 -16.57 13.04
C HIS A 216 12.45 -15.19 12.59
N GLY A 217 11.38 -15.14 11.79
CA GLY A 217 10.69 -13.90 11.49
C GLY A 217 9.78 -13.57 12.66
N ALA A 218 9.87 -12.35 13.20
CA ALA A 218 9.03 -11.90 14.31
C ALA A 218 8.23 -10.67 13.90
N ALA A 219 6.90 -10.74 14.05
CA ALA A 219 6.06 -9.57 13.89
C ALA A 219 6.27 -8.64 15.10
N ARG A 220 6.58 -7.35 14.85
CA ARG A 220 6.93 -6.39 15.92
C ARG A 220 6.18 -5.08 15.77
N LEU A 221 5.64 -4.60 16.89
CA LEU A 221 5.11 -3.23 16.95
C LEU A 221 6.25 -2.22 17.13
N LEU A 222 6.11 -1.06 16.48
CA LEU A 222 6.93 0.10 16.80
C LEU A 222 6.65 0.57 18.25
N PRO A 223 7.66 1.08 18.98
CA PRO A 223 7.48 1.59 20.33
C PRO A 223 6.33 2.60 20.42
N GLY A 224 5.43 2.41 21.39
CA GLY A 224 4.26 3.27 21.60
C GLY A 224 3.02 2.91 20.78
N SER A 225 3.14 2.03 19.78
CA SER A 225 2.00 1.55 19.00
C SER A 225 1.25 0.45 19.74
N LYS A 226 -0.07 0.43 19.59
CA LYS A 226 -0.94 -0.67 20.10
C LYS A 226 -1.31 -1.67 19.01
N VAL A 227 -1.20 -1.25 17.76
CA VAL A 227 -1.59 -1.99 16.58
C VAL A 227 -0.77 -1.47 15.38
N SER A 228 -0.50 -2.33 14.41
CA SER A 228 0.15 -2.00 13.13
C SER A 228 -0.51 -2.79 12.01
N ALA A 229 -0.67 -2.15 10.85
CA ALA A 229 -1.12 -2.79 9.60
C ALA A 229 0.00 -2.72 8.58
N GLU A 230 0.37 -3.87 8.02
CA GLU A 230 1.54 -4.03 7.18
C GLU A 230 1.26 -5.00 6.01
N MET A 231 2.11 -4.94 5.00
CA MET A 231 2.07 -5.80 3.82
C MET A 231 3.41 -6.51 3.65
N ILE A 232 3.37 -7.82 3.49
CA ILE A 232 4.45 -8.53 2.82
C ILE A 232 4.21 -8.44 1.32
N ARG A 233 5.11 -7.76 0.62
CA ARG A 233 5.11 -7.68 -0.85
C ARG A 233 6.22 -8.53 -1.42
N VAL A 234 5.89 -9.32 -2.43
CA VAL A 234 6.84 -10.21 -3.10
C VAL A 234 6.94 -9.80 -4.55
N ILE A 235 8.17 -9.61 -5.01
CA ILE A 235 8.50 -9.44 -6.43
C ILE A 235 9.21 -10.70 -6.90
N ALA A 236 8.72 -11.27 -7.99
CA ALA A 236 9.38 -12.35 -8.72
C ALA A 236 9.81 -11.84 -10.09
N SER A 237 11.07 -12.05 -10.44
CA SER A 237 11.65 -11.59 -11.72
C SER A 237 12.33 -12.73 -12.47
N LYS A 238 12.29 -12.69 -13.80
CA LYS A 238 12.90 -13.75 -14.63
C LYS A 238 14.43 -13.68 -14.69
N ALA A 239 15.01 -12.55 -14.34
CA ALA A 239 16.45 -12.31 -14.30
C ALA A 239 16.83 -11.62 -12.98
N PRO A 240 18.03 -11.86 -12.45
CA PRO A 240 18.45 -11.24 -11.21
C PRO A 240 18.49 -9.71 -11.36
N LEU A 241 17.85 -9.02 -10.43
CA LEU A 241 17.83 -7.56 -10.36
C LEU A 241 19.08 -7.04 -9.61
N PRO A 242 19.75 -5.98 -10.11
CA PRO A 242 20.85 -5.35 -9.39
C PRO A 242 20.35 -4.64 -8.12
N MET A 243 21.21 -4.56 -7.11
CA MET A 243 20.87 -3.94 -5.81
C MET A 243 20.39 -2.49 -5.91
N SER A 244 20.84 -1.73 -6.91
CA SER A 244 20.39 -0.35 -7.14
C SER A 244 18.89 -0.23 -7.49
N LEU A 245 18.30 -1.29 -8.06
CA LEU A 245 16.85 -1.35 -8.28
C LEU A 245 16.10 -1.80 -7.02
N LEU A 246 16.76 -2.60 -6.17
CA LEU A 246 16.14 -3.32 -5.06
C LEU A 246 16.14 -2.53 -3.75
N ASP A 247 17.05 -1.58 -3.59
CA ASP A 247 17.13 -0.72 -2.42
C ASP A 247 16.03 0.35 -2.48
N PRO A 248 15.01 0.31 -1.60
CA PRO A 248 13.97 1.34 -1.57
C PRO A 248 14.54 2.70 -1.13
N SER A 249 15.63 2.71 -0.36
CA SER A 249 16.23 3.90 0.26
C SER A 249 17.11 4.71 -0.69
N GLU A 250 17.49 4.11 -1.83
CA GLU A 250 18.09 4.85 -2.93
C GLU A 250 17.06 5.78 -3.57
N VAL A 251 17.00 7.01 -3.04
CA VAL A 251 16.16 8.10 -3.52
C VAL A 251 16.65 8.55 -4.89
N ASP A 252 15.73 8.67 -5.86
CA ASP A 252 15.98 9.39 -7.11
C ASP A 252 16.54 10.79 -6.77
N SER A 253 17.68 11.15 -7.37
CA SER A 253 18.33 12.45 -7.14
C SER A 253 17.38 13.65 -7.38
N GLN A 254 16.31 13.47 -8.16
CA GLN A 254 15.27 14.45 -8.40
C GLN A 254 14.27 14.61 -7.22
N GLU A 255 13.97 13.55 -6.45
CA GLU A 255 13.04 13.63 -5.30
C GLU A 255 13.66 14.35 -4.10
N ARG A 256 15.00 14.32 -3.96
CA ARG A 256 15.72 15.06 -2.90
C ARG A 256 15.45 16.57 -2.94
N ASN A 257 15.24 17.12 -4.13
CA ASN A 257 15.02 18.56 -4.31
C ASN A 257 13.57 18.98 -4.04
N ALA A 258 12.62 18.05 -4.07
CA ALA A 258 11.18 18.35 -3.94
C ALA A 258 10.66 18.25 -2.49
N ARG A 259 11.21 17.37 -1.65
CA ARG A 259 10.61 17.06 -0.35
C ARG A 259 11.06 17.92 0.83
N GLY A 260 12.16 18.67 0.76
CA GLY A 260 12.52 19.68 1.79
C GLY A 260 12.51 19.21 3.25
N SER A 261 12.48 17.91 3.55
CA SER A 261 12.28 17.35 4.89
C SER A 261 13.48 16.50 5.28
N SER A 262 14.19 16.96 6.30
CA SER A 262 15.44 16.42 6.84
C SER A 262 15.24 15.27 7.86
N GLU A 263 14.20 14.45 7.70
CA GLU A 263 14.00 13.30 8.60
C GLU A 263 14.31 12.00 7.87
N VAL A 264 15.54 11.54 8.07
CA VAL A 264 16.07 10.26 7.59
C VAL A 264 15.78 9.20 8.65
N HIS A 265 14.79 8.35 8.38
CA HIS A 265 14.65 7.07 9.08
C HIS A 265 14.51 5.93 8.07
N GLY A 266 15.65 5.39 7.64
CA GLY A 266 15.95 3.98 7.32
C GLY A 266 15.12 3.16 6.32
N ALA A 267 13.86 3.50 6.07
CA ALA A 267 12.98 2.83 5.13
C ALA A 267 12.79 3.75 3.92
N GLY A 268 13.07 3.23 2.73
CA GLY A 268 12.78 3.96 1.51
C GLY A 268 11.38 3.66 0.98
N SER A 269 10.98 4.29 -0.13
CA SER A 269 9.60 4.13 -0.62
C SER A 269 9.46 2.93 -1.56
N PHE A 270 8.49 2.06 -1.28
CA PHE A 270 8.10 0.99 -2.21
C PHE A 270 7.67 1.56 -3.58
N LEU A 271 7.06 2.75 -3.59
CA LEU A 271 6.63 3.41 -4.84
C LEU A 271 7.84 3.77 -5.72
N SER A 272 8.91 4.30 -5.12
CA SER A 272 10.16 4.60 -5.83
C SER A 272 10.79 3.32 -6.41
N LEU A 273 10.71 2.21 -5.67
CA LEU A 273 11.13 0.90 -6.18
C LEU A 273 10.27 0.44 -7.37
N LEU A 274 8.94 0.54 -7.29
CA LEU A 274 8.04 0.20 -8.41
C LEU A 274 8.32 1.05 -9.65
N ARG A 275 8.65 2.34 -9.49
CA ARG A 275 9.08 3.22 -10.59
C ARG A 275 10.34 2.69 -11.26
N LYS A 276 11.38 2.37 -10.48
CA LYS A 276 12.64 1.81 -10.98
C LYS A 276 12.43 0.47 -11.71
N LEU A 277 11.60 -0.41 -11.14
CA LEU A 277 11.26 -1.70 -11.75
C LEU A 277 10.41 -1.56 -13.01
N ASN A 278 9.50 -0.60 -13.05
CA ASN A 278 8.79 -0.28 -14.28
C ASN A 278 9.74 0.33 -15.32
N ALA A 279 10.78 1.06 -14.95
CA ALA A 279 11.76 1.54 -15.93
C ALA A 279 12.71 0.43 -16.43
N ALA A 280 12.82 -0.69 -15.69
CA ALA A 280 13.74 -1.78 -16.01
C ALA A 280 13.26 -2.64 -17.19
N ASP A 281 14.23 -3.15 -17.95
CA ASP A 281 14.03 -4.13 -19.04
C ASP A 281 14.15 -5.57 -18.50
N VAL A 282 13.39 -5.86 -17.45
CA VAL A 282 13.29 -7.19 -16.86
C VAL A 282 11.82 -7.50 -16.65
N GLU A 283 11.39 -8.70 -17.02
CA GLU A 283 10.02 -9.12 -16.76
C GLU A 283 9.86 -9.56 -15.30
N TRP A 284 8.87 -9.00 -14.63
CA TRP A 284 8.59 -9.24 -13.23
C TRP A 284 7.11 -9.15 -12.89
N VAL A 285 6.72 -9.89 -11.87
CA VAL A 285 5.38 -9.90 -11.27
C VAL A 285 5.48 -9.65 -9.78
N GLU A 286 4.38 -9.21 -9.20
CA GLU A 286 4.26 -9.08 -7.76
C GLU A 286 2.98 -9.71 -7.24
N ASP A 287 3.00 -10.07 -5.97
CA ASP A 287 1.82 -10.34 -5.17
C ASP A 287 2.09 -9.84 -3.74
N ALA A 288 1.01 -9.66 -2.98
CA ALA A 288 1.12 -9.08 -1.65
C ALA A 288 0.13 -9.75 -0.70
N GLN A 289 0.59 -9.97 0.54
CA GLN A 289 -0.23 -10.45 1.64
C GLN A 289 -0.21 -9.44 2.78
N VAL A 290 -1.40 -9.12 3.24
CA VAL A 290 -1.66 -8.21 4.33
C VAL A 290 -1.65 -8.93 5.67
N PHE A 291 -1.21 -8.22 6.70
CA PHE A 291 -1.38 -8.64 8.07
C PHE A 291 -1.50 -7.47 9.05
N THR A 292 -1.97 -7.78 10.26
CA THR A 292 -1.99 -6.84 11.39
C THR A 292 -1.21 -7.40 12.57
N ILE A 293 -0.62 -6.52 13.36
CA ILE A 293 0.07 -6.85 14.61
C ILE A 293 -0.67 -6.15 15.75
N HIS A 294 -0.98 -6.90 16.82
CA HIS A 294 -1.70 -6.39 17.99
C HIS A 294 -0.81 -6.47 19.23
N LYS A 295 -0.94 -5.51 20.13
CA LYS A 295 -0.29 -5.60 21.43
C LYS A 295 -0.87 -6.79 22.20
N ARG A 296 0.00 -7.57 22.84
CA ARG A 296 -0.42 -8.63 23.78
C ARG A 296 -1.13 -8.06 25.00
#